data_AF-A0AAW5MZF4-F1
#
_entry.id   AF-A0AAW5MZF4-F1
#
_cell.length_a   1.000
_cell.length_b   1.000
_cell.length_c   1.000
_cell.angle_alpha   90.00
_cell.angle_beta   90.00
_cell.angle_gamma   90.00
#
_symmetry.space_group_name_H-M   'P 1'
#
loop_
_entity.id
_entity.type
_entity.pdbx_description
1 polymer ?
#
loop_
_entity_poly.entity_id
_entity_poly.type
_entity_poly.pdbx_seq_one_letter_code
_entity_poly.pdbx_strand_id
1 'polypeptide(L)'
;LGQVPAMILPCEWETLSNFASHPIGTGPYAVIRNSTNQLKIRAFDDFFGYRALIDEVNVWVLPEIADEPAGGLMLKGPQGEE
;
A
#
# COMPACT_ATOMS: atom_id res chain seq x y z
N LEU A 1 0.95 10.82 -8.44
CA LEU A 1 0.15 10.50 -7.23
C LEU A 1 -1.28 10.28 -7.68
N GLY A 2 -1.75 9.03 -7.69
CA GLY A 2 -3.13 8.71 -8.05
C GLY A 2 -4.06 9.18 -6.93
N GLN A 3 -4.96 10.10 -7.25
CA GLN A 3 -6.00 10.51 -6.31
C GLN A 3 -7.10 9.43 -6.32
N VAL A 4 -7.65 9.10 -5.15
CA VAL A 4 -8.77 8.15 -4.98
C VAL A 4 -9.89 8.30 -6.02
N PRO A 5 -10.33 9.52 -6.42
CA PRO A 5 -11.38 9.68 -7.45
C PRO A 5 -11.01 9.20 -8.85
N ALA A 6 -9.75 8.87 -9.13
CA ALA A 6 -9.32 8.35 -10.43
C ALA A 6 -9.18 6.81 -10.44
N MET A 7 -9.47 6.12 -9.34
CA MET A 7 -9.44 4.66 -9.28
C MET A 7 -10.73 4.07 -9.88
N ILE A 8 -10.57 3.03 -10.69
CA ILE A 8 -11.70 2.22 -11.15
C ILE A 8 -12.01 1.20 -10.06
N LEU A 9 -13.18 1.33 -9.44
CA LEU A 9 -13.68 0.47 -8.37
C LEU A 9 -14.93 -0.30 -8.83
N PRO A 10 -15.25 -1.47 -8.23
CA PRO A 10 -16.52 -2.15 -8.46
C PRO A 10 -17.72 -1.23 -8.17
N CYS A 11 -18.82 -1.36 -8.91
CA CYS A 11 -19.97 -0.48 -8.74
C CYS A 11 -20.56 -0.53 -7.32
N GLU A 12 -20.49 -1.70 -6.68
CA GLU A 12 -21.07 -1.97 -5.36
C GLU A 12 -20.10 -1.65 -4.20
N TRP A 13 -18.93 -1.05 -4.47
CA TRP A 13 -17.84 -0.92 -3.49
C TRP A 13 -18.24 -0.26 -2.16
N GLU A 14 -19.16 0.71 -2.20
CA GLU A 14 -19.67 1.40 -0.99
C GLU A 14 -20.49 0.47 -0.09
N THR A 15 -21.10 -0.56 -0.66
CA THR A 15 -21.93 -1.54 0.06
C THR A 15 -21.13 -2.76 0.51
N LEU A 16 -19.90 -2.93 0.02
CA LEU A 16 -19.03 -4.03 0.40
C LEU A 16 -18.49 -3.81 1.82
N SER A 17 -18.85 -4.73 2.73
CA SER A 17 -18.27 -4.75 4.07
C SER A 17 -16.76 -4.90 4.01
N ASN A 18 -16.05 -4.12 4.83
CA ASN A 18 -14.58 -4.18 4.95
C ASN A 18 -13.80 -3.80 3.69
N PHE A 19 -14.38 -3.04 2.75
CA PHE A 19 -13.67 -2.58 1.54
C PHE A 19 -12.38 -1.82 1.86
N ALA A 20 -12.38 -0.99 2.91
CA ALA A 20 -11.19 -0.25 3.34
C ALA A 20 -10.04 -1.19 3.79
N SER A 21 -10.36 -2.37 4.33
CA SER A 21 -9.37 -3.37 4.74
C SER A 21 -8.99 -4.31 3.59
N HIS A 22 -9.94 -4.65 2.72
CA HIS A 22 -9.74 -5.55 1.58
C HIS A 22 -10.23 -4.88 0.29
N PRO A 23 -9.48 -3.87 -0.21
CA PRO A 23 -9.90 -3.12 -1.39
C PRO A 23 -9.84 -4.00 -2.63
N ILE A 24 -10.83 -3.84 -3.50
CA ILE A 24 -10.87 -4.45 -4.82
C ILE A 24 -10.69 -3.32 -5.83
N GLY A 25 -9.68 -3.46 -6.69
CA GLY A 25 -9.38 -2.50 -7.74
C GLY A 25 -8.76 -3.18 -8.94
N THR A 26 -8.40 -2.40 -9.95
CA THR A 26 -7.88 -2.89 -11.23
C THR A 26 -6.36 -2.72 -11.33
N GLY A 27 -5.62 -2.84 -10.23
CA GLY A 27 -4.17 -2.64 -10.19
C GLY A 27 -3.37 -3.92 -10.44
N PRO A 28 -2.04 -3.82 -10.65
CA PRO A 28 -1.14 -4.97 -10.84
C PRO A 28 -0.85 -5.76 -9.57
N TYR A 29 -1.34 -5.31 -8.42
CA TYR A 29 -1.22 -6.00 -7.14
C TYR A 29 -2.58 -6.17 -6.48
N ALA A 30 -2.79 -7.32 -5.84
CA ALA A 30 -3.97 -7.62 -5.03
C ALA A 30 -3.58 -7.70 -3.54
N VAL A 31 -4.49 -7.27 -2.66
CA VAL A 31 -4.33 -7.40 -1.21
C VAL A 31 -4.57 -8.84 -0.78
N ILE A 32 -3.54 -9.46 -0.18
CA ILE A 32 -3.60 -10.83 0.36
C ILE A 32 -3.91 -10.80 1.86
N ARG A 33 -3.39 -9.80 2.57
CA ARG A 33 -3.62 -9.61 4.00
C ARG A 33 -3.49 -8.15 4.37
N ASN A 34 -4.44 -7.63 5.13
CA ASN A 34 -4.35 -6.31 5.75
C ASN A 34 -4.73 -6.43 7.23
N SER A 35 -3.72 -6.37 8.09
CA SER A 35 -3.85 -6.39 9.54
C SER A 35 -3.14 -5.16 10.11
N THR A 36 -3.40 -4.82 11.37
CA THR A 36 -2.81 -3.63 12.03
C THR A 36 -1.29 -3.53 11.88
N ASN A 37 -0.59 -4.67 11.89
CA ASN A 37 0.88 -4.70 11.88
C ASN A 37 1.47 -5.15 10.53
N GLN A 38 0.63 -5.50 9.55
CA GLN A 38 1.10 -6.09 8.30
C GLN A 38 0.12 -5.85 7.14
N LEU A 39 0.64 -5.29 6.05
CA LEU A 39 -0.01 -5.28 4.74
C LEU A 39 0.81 -6.17 3.79
N LYS A 40 0.17 -7.19 3.23
CA LYS A 40 0.76 -8.09 2.24
C LYS A 40 -0.01 -7.98 0.94
N ILE A 41 0.71 -7.68 -0.13
CA ILE A 41 0.18 -7.61 -1.49
C ILE A 41 0.96 -8.55 -2.41
N ARG A 42 0.30 -9.08 -3.42
CA ARG A 42 0.89 -10.00 -4.41
C ARG A 42 0.61 -9.51 -5.82
N ALA A 43 1.53 -9.75 -6.74
CA ALA A 43 1.32 -9.54 -8.16
C ALA A 43 0.01 -10.23 -8.60
N PHE A 44 -0.82 -9.50 -9.32
CA PHE A 44 -2.05 -10.03 -9.90
C PHE A 44 -1.75 -10.47 -11.33
N ASP A 45 -1.71 -11.78 -11.57
CA ASP A 45 -1.32 -12.34 -12.86
C ASP A 45 -2.33 -12.03 -13.97
N ASP A 46 -3.61 -11.81 -13.64
CA ASP A 46 -4.66 -11.44 -14.59
C ASP A 46 -4.78 -9.92 -14.81
N PHE A 47 -3.77 -9.14 -14.41
CA PHE A 47 -3.74 -7.70 -14.70
C PHE A 47 -3.55 -7.45 -16.20
N PHE A 48 -4.42 -6.63 -16.78
CA PHE A 48 -4.48 -6.38 -18.24
C PHE A 48 -3.22 -5.70 -18.83
N GLY A 49 -2.41 -5.04 -17.99
CA GLY A 49 -1.21 -4.33 -18.41
C GLY A 49 0.05 -5.18 -18.30
N TYR A 50 1.15 -4.54 -17.90
CA TYR A 50 2.38 -5.28 -17.58
C TYR A 50 2.27 -5.93 -16.21
N ARG A 51 2.65 -7.20 -16.12
CA ARG A 51 2.79 -7.92 -14.87
C ARG A 51 3.78 -7.17 -13.95
N ALA A 52 3.43 -7.09 -12.67
CA ALA A 52 4.36 -6.62 -11.65
C ALA A 52 5.66 -7.45 -11.65
N LEU A 53 6.80 -6.77 -11.57
CA LEU A 53 8.11 -7.43 -11.50
C LEU A 53 8.37 -8.07 -10.12
N ILE A 54 7.72 -7.57 -9.07
CA ILE A 54 7.84 -8.10 -7.72
C ILE A 54 6.62 -8.98 -7.47
N ASP A 55 6.84 -10.26 -7.16
CA ASP A 55 5.75 -11.19 -6.93
C ASP A 55 5.02 -10.89 -5.61
N GLU A 56 5.72 -10.49 -4.55
CA GLU A 56 5.13 -10.26 -3.24
C GLU A 56 5.80 -9.10 -2.51
N VAL A 57 4.99 -8.20 -1.94
CA VAL A 57 5.45 -7.10 -1.10
C VAL A 57 4.80 -7.24 0.27
N ASN A 58 5.65 -7.23 1.31
CA ASN A 58 5.24 -7.28 2.70
C ASN A 58 5.64 -5.98 3.38
N VAL A 59 4.65 -5.21 3.82
CA VAL A 59 4.82 -3.99 4.59
C VAL A 59 4.51 -4.32 6.05
N TRP A 60 5.47 -4.07 6.92
CA TRP A 60 5.32 -4.29 8.36
C TRP A 60 5.23 -2.95 9.07
N VAL A 61 4.23 -2.81 9.93
CA VAL A 61 4.14 -1.69 10.87
C VAL A 61 4.77 -2.16 12.17
N LEU A 62 5.95 -1.62 12.46
CA LEU A 62 6.64 -1.84 13.73
C LEU A 62 6.10 -0.82 14.73
N PRO A 63 5.76 -1.22 15.97
CA PRO A 63 5.44 -0.25 17.01
C PRO A 63 6.64 0.69 17.22
N GLU A 64 6.39 1.93 17.66
CA GLU A 64 7.47 2.83 18.08
C GLU A 64 8.39 2.08 19.05
N ILE A 65 9.63 1.87 18.63
CA ILE A 65 10.67 1.39 19.53
C ILE A 65 10.89 2.58 20.46
N ALA A 66 10.40 2.48 21.70
CA ALA A 66 10.66 3.48 22.72
C ALA A 66 12.17 3.76 22.77
N ASP A 67 12.55 4.97 22.34
CA ASP A 67 13.88 5.59 22.50
C ASP A 67 15.13 4.70 22.34
N GLU A 68 15.16 3.82 21.33
CA GLU A 68 16.39 3.20 20.80
C GLU A 68 16.18 2.92 19.30
N PRO A 69 17.19 3.10 18.43
CA PRO A 69 17.05 3.73 17.12
C PRO A 69 16.13 2.97 16.16
N ALA A 70 14.85 3.35 16.14
CA ALA A 70 13.92 3.09 15.03
C ALA A 70 14.03 4.24 14.03
N GLY A 71 14.86 4.06 13.01
CA GLY A 71 15.05 5.01 11.92
C GLY A 71 13.76 5.27 11.15
N GLY A 72 13.01 6.30 11.57
CA GLY A 72 12.04 6.97 10.72
C GLY A 72 12.77 7.71 9.61
N LEU A 73 12.57 7.30 8.36
CA LEU A 73 13.16 7.95 7.19
C LEU A 73 12.42 9.26 6.91
N MET A 74 13.04 10.41 7.22
CA MET A 74 12.58 11.72 6.71
C MET A 74 13.40 12.12 5.48
N LEU A 75 12.72 12.52 4.40
CA LEU A 75 13.35 13.09 3.21
C LEU A 75 13.76 14.53 3.53
N LYS A 76 15.08 14.79 3.59
CA LYS A 76 15.66 16.09 3.91
C LYS A 76 15.81 16.96 2.67
N GLY A 77 15.14 18.11 2.63
CA GLY A 77 15.35 19.18 1.63
C GLY A 77 16.63 19.99 1.93
N PRO A 78 17.13 20.78 0.96
CA PRO A 78 18.47 21.36 1.01
C PRO A 78 18.57 22.39 2.15
N GLN A 79 19.57 22.21 3.01
CA GLN A 79 19.92 23.19 4.03
C GLN A 79 20.63 24.36 3.37
N GLY A 80 20.08 25.56 3.54
CA GLY A 80 20.82 26.80 3.30
C GLY A 80 21.99 26.86 4.27
N GLU A 81 23.17 27.04 3.69
CA GLU A 81 24.44 27.29 4.37
C GLU A 81 24.44 28.77 4.84
N GLU A 82 24.83 28.98 6.10
CA GLU A 82 25.27 30.27 6.62
C GLU A 82 26.80 30.19 6.82
#